data_AF-A0A2I1HVQ6-F1
#
_entry.id   AF-A0A2I1HVQ6-F1
#
_cell.length_a   1.000
_cell.length_b   1.000
_cell.length_c   1.000
_cell.angle_alpha   90.00
_cell.angle_beta   90.00
_cell.angle_gamma   90.00
#
_symmetry.space_group_name_H-M   'P 1'
#
loop_
_entity.id
_entity.type
_entity.pdbx_description
1 polymer ?
#
loop_
_entity_poly.entity_id
_entity_poly.type
_entity_poly.pdbx_seq_one_letter_code
_entity_poly.pdbx_strand_id
1 'polypeptide(L)'
;MVNKFVLKSGWALKSKQKYGKRGGGKRLSKKVWKILEEYFLEGDVDKSKRYTATTMLESLKKKVEEGELGDDEIPKLQTVKNWISRYSAQHRQKMANIM
;
A
#
# COMPACT_ATOMS: atom_id res chain seq x y z
N MET A 1 -31.07 9.91 -38.95
CA MET A 1 -31.22 8.70 -38.11
C MET A 1 -30.10 8.71 -37.08
N VAL A 2 -30.40 8.92 -35.79
CA VAL A 2 -29.40 8.84 -34.72
C VAL A 2 -29.77 7.65 -33.86
N ASN A 3 -29.05 6.54 -34.02
CA ASN A 3 -29.33 5.31 -33.29
C ASN A 3 -28.88 5.51 -31.83
N LYS A 4 -29.84 5.76 -30.94
CA LYS A 4 -29.62 5.98 -29.52
C LYS A 4 -29.36 4.62 -28.88
N PHE A 5 -28.09 4.26 -28.69
CA PHE A 5 -27.71 3.06 -27.94
C PHE A 5 -28.17 3.20 -26.49
N VAL A 6 -29.33 2.63 -26.16
CA VAL A 6 -29.82 2.55 -24.79
C VAL A 6 -29.05 1.43 -24.08
N LEU A 7 -28.06 1.81 -23.29
CA LEU A 7 -27.40 0.87 -22.38
C LEU A 7 -28.42 0.40 -21.34
N LYS A 8 -28.69 -0.91 -21.27
CA LYS A 8 -29.60 -1.48 -20.27
C LYS A 8 -29.13 -1.09 -18.87
N SER A 9 -30.00 -0.44 -18.10
CA SER A 9 -29.78 -0.05 -16.71
C SER A 9 -29.50 -1.30 -15.88
N GLY A 10 -28.25 -1.49 -15.46
CA GLY A 10 -27.83 -2.72 -14.79
C GLY A 10 -26.33 -3.01 -14.84
N TRP A 11 -25.60 -2.42 -15.79
CA TRP A 11 -24.16 -2.64 -15.95
C TRP A 11 -23.29 -2.05 -14.83
N ALA A 12 -23.76 -0.99 -14.16
CA ALA A 12 -23.02 -0.29 -13.10
C ALA A 12 -23.61 -0.50 -11.69
N LEU A 13 -24.52 -1.48 -11.50
CA LEU A 13 -25.11 -1.73 -10.19
C LEU A 13 -24.06 -2.32 -9.23
N LYS A 14 -23.76 -1.59 -8.15
CA LYS A 14 -22.82 -2.02 -7.08
C LYS A 14 -23.17 -3.38 -6.49
N SER A 15 -24.45 -3.77 -6.46
CA SER A 15 -24.89 -5.10 -6.01
C SER A 15 -24.50 -6.24 -6.95
N LYS A 16 -24.27 -5.96 -8.24
CA LYS A 16 -23.78 -6.91 -9.23
C LYS A 16 -22.27 -6.81 -9.47
N GLN A 17 -21.60 -5.91 -8.76
CA GLN A 17 -20.15 -5.80 -8.78
C GLN A 17 -19.54 -7.03 -8.12
N LYS A 18 -19.18 -8.03 -8.94
CA LYS A 18 -18.26 -9.07 -8.52
C LYS A 18 -16.92 -8.38 -8.25
N TYR A 19 -16.58 -8.18 -6.98
CA TYR A 19 -15.20 -7.87 -6.61
C TYR A 19 -14.37 -9.05 -7.12
N GLY A 20 -13.77 -8.90 -8.31
CA GLY A 20 -12.79 -9.87 -8.80
C GLY A 20 -11.80 -10.11 -7.67
N LYS A 21 -11.49 -11.38 -7.38
CA LYS A 21 -10.68 -11.82 -6.23
C LYS A 21 -9.41 -10.97 -6.15
N ARG A 22 -9.45 -9.85 -5.44
CA ARG A 22 -8.33 -8.91 -5.37
C ARG A 22 -7.33 -9.51 -4.40
N GLY A 23 -6.34 -10.19 -4.97
CA GLY A 23 -5.07 -10.49 -4.33
C GLY A 23 -5.14 -11.50 -3.20
N GLY A 24 -5.18 -12.78 -3.55
CA GLY A 24 -4.68 -13.86 -2.69
C GLY A 24 -3.15 -13.97 -2.73
N GLY A 25 -2.43 -12.87 -3.02
CA GLY A 25 -0.96 -12.85 -2.95
C GLY A 25 -0.50 -12.81 -1.50
N LYS A 26 0.73 -13.31 -1.23
CA LYS A 26 1.35 -13.26 0.10
C LYS A 26 1.23 -11.84 0.66
N ARG A 27 0.47 -11.70 1.74
CA ARG A 27 0.29 -10.43 2.44
C ARG A 27 1.58 -10.10 3.17
N LEU A 28 1.89 -8.81 3.27
CA LEU A 28 2.94 -8.34 4.18
C LEU A 28 2.64 -8.86 5.59
N SER A 29 3.67 -9.35 6.28
CA SER A 29 3.51 -9.72 7.68
C SER A 29 3.17 -8.46 8.49
N LYS A 30 2.50 -8.65 9.64
CA LYS A 30 2.19 -7.53 10.55
C LYS A 30 3.48 -6.83 11.03
N LYS A 31 4.58 -7.57 11.17
CA LYS A 31 5.89 -7.03 11.55
C LYS A 31 6.43 -6.08 10.48
N VAL A 32 6.53 -6.56 9.24
CA VAL A 32 7.01 -5.74 8.11
C VAL A 32 6.12 -4.51 7.91
N TRP A 33 4.80 -4.65 8.09
CA TRP A 33 3.88 -3.52 8.04
C TRP A 33 4.23 -2.44 9.07
N LYS A 34 4.43 -2.83 10.33
CA LYS A 34 4.73 -1.89 11.43
C LYS A 34 6.07 -1.16 11.21
N ILE A 35 7.09 -1.89 10.74
CA ILE A 35 8.40 -1.30 10.43
C ILE A 35 8.28 -0.26 9.31
N LEU A 36 7.55 -0.57 8.24
CA LEU A 36 7.32 0.37 7.13
C LEU A 36 6.54 1.62 7.60
N GLU A 37 5.59 1.43 8.52
CA GLU A 37 4.82 2.52 9.15
C GLU A 37 5.73 3.44 9.99
N GLU A 38 6.62 2.88 10.81
CA GLU A 38 7.60 3.65 11.59
C GLU A 38 8.51 4.50 10.69
N TYR A 39 9.08 3.92 9.62
CA TYR A 39 9.90 4.66 8.66
C TYR A 39 9.14 5.75 7.92
N PHE A 40 7.87 5.51 7.60
CA PHE A 40 7.04 6.52 6.96
C PHE A 40 6.82 7.72 7.90
N LEU A 41 6.45 7.46 9.16
CA LEU A 41 6.16 8.50 10.15
C LEU A 41 7.40 9.33 10.49
N GLU A 42 8.58 8.70 10.61
CA GLU A 42 9.84 9.41 10.81
C GLU A 42 10.11 10.40 9.66
N GLY A 43 9.87 9.95 8.42
CA GLY A 43 9.99 10.79 7.23
C GLY A 43 8.89 11.84 7.04
N ASP A 44 7.75 11.67 7.70
CA ASP A 44 6.64 12.64 7.69
C ASP A 44 6.91 13.77 8.69
N VAL A 45 7.48 13.45 9.85
CA VAL A 45 7.96 14.42 10.85
C VAL A 45 9.15 15.22 10.32
N ASP A 46 10.13 14.54 9.72
CA ASP A 46 11.33 15.16 9.17
C ASP A 46 11.53 14.76 7.71
N LYS A 47 11.22 15.70 6.80
CA LYS A 47 11.32 15.47 5.35
C LYS A 47 12.75 15.15 4.89
N SER A 48 13.78 15.54 5.65
CA SER A 48 15.18 15.20 5.33
C SER A 48 15.48 13.72 5.57
N LYS A 49 14.71 13.08 6.46
CA LYS A 49 14.80 11.64 6.79
C LYS A 49 13.80 10.80 6.00
N ARG A 50 13.18 11.37 4.96
CA ARG A 50 12.14 10.67 4.21
C ARG A 50 12.70 9.44 3.50
N TYR A 51 12.21 8.28 3.92
CA TYR A 51 12.59 7.03 3.29
C TYR A 51 11.98 6.90 1.90
N THR A 52 12.81 6.47 0.95
CA THR A 52 12.37 6.04 -0.38
C THR A 52 12.06 4.54 -0.35
N ALA A 53 11.42 4.01 -1.39
CA ALA A 53 11.13 2.58 -1.46
C ALA A 53 12.40 1.71 -1.43
N THR A 54 13.52 2.22 -1.96
CA THR A 54 14.80 1.49 -1.96
C THR A 54 15.42 1.51 -0.57
N THR A 55 15.44 2.66 0.11
CA THR A 55 16.02 2.74 1.46
C THR A 55 15.18 1.95 2.48
N MET A 56 13.85 1.97 2.38
CA MET A 56 13.00 1.09 3.21
C MET A 56 13.32 -0.39 2.99
N LEU A 57 13.59 -0.79 1.73
CA LEU A 57 13.92 -2.18 1.42
C LEU A 57 15.30 -2.57 1.95
N GLU A 58 16.29 -1.67 1.88
CA GLU A 58 17.62 -1.87 2.47
C GLU A 58 17.55 -1.99 3.99
N SER A 59 16.77 -1.14 4.65
CA SER A 59 16.56 -1.25 6.11
C SER A 59 15.88 -2.57 6.50
N LEU A 60 14.93 -3.07 5.69
CA LEU A 60 14.33 -4.39 5.92
C LEU A 60 15.34 -5.53 5.75
N LYS A 61 16.25 -5.45 4.78
CA LYS A 61 17.33 -6.44 4.62
C LYS A 61 18.28 -6.44 5.81
N LYS A 62 18.66 -5.26 6.31
CA LYS A 62 19.48 -5.14 7.51
C LYS A 62 18.83 -5.81 8.73
N LYS A 63 17.51 -5.68 8.87
CA LYS A 63 16.76 -6.37 9.92
C LYS A 63 16.71 -7.90 9.77
N VAL A 64 16.86 -8.42 8.56
CA VAL A 64 17.04 -9.87 8.35
C VAL A 64 18.45 -10.30 8.76
N GLU A 65 19.47 -9.52 8.42
CA GLU A 65 20.85 -9.76 8.86
C GLU A 65 20.97 -9.72 10.40
N GLU A 66 20.22 -8.84 11.06
CA GLU A 66 20.11 -8.74 12.53
C GLU A 66 19.25 -9.87 13.15
N GLY A 67 18.60 -10.71 12.34
CA GLY A 67 17.73 -11.81 12.81
C GLY A 67 16.37 -11.37 13.34
N GLU A 68 15.99 -10.10 13.18
CA GLU A 68 14.68 -9.57 13.61
C GLU A 68 13.54 -9.97 12.66
N LEU A 69 13.87 -10.24 11.40
CA LEU A 69 12.95 -10.67 10.33
C LEU A 69 13.48 -11.93 9.65
N GLY A 70 12.57 -12.79 9.17
CA GLY A 70 12.94 -13.89 8.28
C GLY A 70 13.16 -13.41 6.84
N ASP A 71 14.06 -14.07 6.10
CA ASP A 71 14.28 -13.82 4.67
C ASP A 71 12.99 -13.89 3.83
N ASP A 72 12.09 -14.81 4.20
CA ASP A 72 10.83 -14.99 3.49
C ASP A 72 9.84 -13.83 3.71
N GLU A 73 10.09 -12.98 4.72
CA GLU A 73 9.29 -11.79 5.02
C GLU A 73 9.68 -10.59 4.16
N ILE A 74 10.84 -10.61 3.49
CA ILE A 74 11.30 -9.49 2.67
C ILE A 74 10.35 -9.29 1.47
N PRO A 75 9.69 -8.13 1.36
CA PRO A 75 8.83 -7.84 0.24
C PRO A 75 9.62 -7.43 -1.00
N LYS A 76 8.98 -7.59 -2.17
CA LYS A 76 9.51 -7.03 -3.42
C LYS A 76 9.48 -5.50 -3.36
N LEU A 77 10.44 -4.85 -4.01
CA LEU A 77 10.50 -3.38 -4.14
C LEU A 77 9.19 -2.77 -4.65
N GLN A 78 8.55 -3.40 -5.63
CA GLN A 78 7.25 -2.94 -6.16
C GLN A 78 6.15 -2.96 -5.11
N THR A 79 6.17 -3.95 -4.21
CA THR A 79 5.22 -4.05 -3.09
C THR A 79 5.42 -2.87 -2.13
N VAL A 80 6.67 -2.53 -1.81
CA VAL A 80 7.00 -1.37 -0.96
C VAL A 80 6.54 -0.07 -1.63
N LYS A 81 6.82 0.14 -2.92
CA LYS A 81 6.34 1.31 -3.68
C LYS A 81 4.81 1.44 -3.63
N ASN A 82 4.10 0.35 -3.94
CA ASN A 82 2.64 0.32 -3.92
C ASN A 82 2.09 0.57 -2.51
N TRP A 83 2.76 0.06 -1.49
CA TRP A 83 2.41 0.27 -0.08
C TRP A 83 2.54 1.75 0.29
N ILE A 84 3.67 2.40 -0.01
CA ILE A 84 3.90 3.83 0.26
C ILE A 84 2.81 4.68 -0.40
N SER A 85 2.49 4.44 -1.67
CA SER A 85 1.44 5.18 -2.38
C SER A 85 0.08 5.06 -1.70
N ARG A 86 -0.30 3.84 -1.28
CA ARG A 86 -1.58 3.60 -0.59
C ARG A 86 -1.60 4.21 0.80
N TYR A 87 -0.55 3.96 1.59
CA TYR A 87 -0.45 4.43 2.95
C TYR A 87 -0.46 5.96 3.00
N SER A 88 0.30 6.62 2.12
CA SER A 88 0.32 8.07 2.00
C SER A 88 -1.06 8.67 1.67
N ALA A 89 -1.82 8.05 0.77
CA ALA A 89 -3.18 8.50 0.46
C ALA A 89 -4.13 8.34 1.65
N GLN A 90 -4.09 7.19 2.33
CA GLN A 90 -4.89 6.94 3.53
C GLN A 90 -4.52 7.88 4.67
N HIS A 91 -3.23 8.14 4.85
CA HIS A 91 -2.71 9.03 5.88
C HIS A 91 -3.23 10.47 5.67
N ARG A 92 -3.13 11.01 4.45
CA ARG A 92 -3.71 12.34 4.13
C ARG A 92 -5.22 12.41 4.36
N GLN A 93 -5.97 11.37 3.98
CA GLN A 93 -7.41 11.31 4.22
C GLN A 93 -7.75 11.31 5.71
N LYS A 94 -7.00 10.56 6.52
CA LYS A 94 -7.19 10.55 7.98
C LYS A 94 -6.91 11.94 8.57
N MET A 95 -5.81 12.58 8.18
CA MET A 95 -5.49 13.92 8.67
C MET A 95 -6.55 14.95 8.27
N ALA A 96 -7.05 14.90 7.04
CA ALA A 96 -8.12 15.78 6.57
C ALA A 96 -9.48 15.53 7.24
N ASN A 97 -9.72 14.35 7.81
CA ASN A 97 -10.94 14.04 8.55
C ASN A 97 -10.83 14.35 10.06
N ILE A 98 -9.61 14.59 10.56
CA ILE A 98 -9.33 14.90 11.96
C ILE A 98 -9.19 16.41 12.18
N MET A 99 -8.80 17.16 11.14
CA MET A 99 -8.89 18.63 11.08
C MET A 99 -10.31 19.09 10.76
#